data_AF-A0A8C4W5F0-F1
#
_entry.id   AF-A0A8C4W5F0-F1
#
_cell.length_a   1.000
_cell.length_b   1.000
_cell.length_c   1.000
_cell.angle_alpha   90.00
_cell.angle_beta   90.00
_cell.angle_gamma   90.00
#
_symmetry.space_group_name_H-M   'P 1'
#
loop_
_entity.id
_entity.type
_entity.pdbx_description
1 polymer ?
#
loop_
_entity_poly.entity_id
_entity_poly.type
_entity_poly.pdbx_seq_one_letter_code
_entity_poly.pdbx_strand_id
1 'polypeptide(L)'
;MPGFMLMEFVYSASPSMLMWNKEMVYYSYKNNTINGFVMVTGLNQKLLEVSQGSTIHQLVIDYFGNAVIKMKNNVMIFFKVEMKNAAELPQWEKKSKNVVLYLNPSGNLYMLIINGSSIHREVYPLKTEMFTYIHGFQDICPYLVFQHSMDLNVYYLDMGDEVTFWAQIVYIENLGLSTVVEIYRPELLMQTTDVNYEIARGICTKNQVCYTKIVPVYNTICFLITIYLVVNYDWDKYGCLMDLYYAIPFHPDIALYDGSTFVETVEANFILWEIHGRSDYSYNSSMKQVGCLREAQTWISMLEEHENSTLDEIWGPQNYRSCFQSELGPLGDLNQLYQILNHSGYNSLIWPTEYSGIYVFRVKIVDPNFRGEFENLPHLFLIESHLYFSPNIGKVAGFSILILSILGGILIVSYFRYVKIYRALIYVDPLPSHDQQDQTRKTAHELKKDQ
;
A
#
# COMPACT_ATOMS: atom_id res chain seq x y z
N MET A 1 10.00 29.89 26.63
CA MET A 1 10.30 28.46 26.91
C MET A 1 10.32 27.74 25.57
N PRO A 2 11.37 26.98 25.23
CA PRO A 2 11.45 26.32 23.93
C PRO A 2 10.28 25.35 23.77
N GLY A 3 9.51 25.48 22.69
CA GLY A 3 8.35 24.65 22.41
C GLY A 3 8.78 23.20 22.22
N PHE A 4 8.25 22.30 23.03
CA PHE A 4 8.46 20.86 22.89
C PHE A 4 7.40 20.30 21.94
N MET A 5 7.85 19.69 20.85
CA MET A 5 7.02 19.06 19.84
C MET A 5 7.59 17.67 19.57
N LEU A 6 6.75 16.65 19.77
CA LEU A 6 7.04 15.26 19.44
C LEU A 6 6.45 14.94 18.08
N MET A 7 7.06 13.99 17.40
CA MET A 7 6.73 13.58 16.04
C MET A 7 6.87 12.08 15.93
N GLU A 8 5.89 11.43 15.31
CA GLU A 8 5.89 10.01 15.03
C GLU A 8 5.34 9.76 13.62
N PHE A 9 6.12 9.05 12.81
CA PHE A 9 5.68 8.60 11.50
C PHE A 9 4.82 7.36 11.66
N VAL A 10 3.64 7.38 11.05
CA VAL A 10 2.73 6.24 11.08
C VAL A 10 3.00 5.37 9.86
N TYR A 11 3.08 4.05 10.10
CA TYR A 11 3.18 3.07 9.04
C TYR A 11 1.85 3.01 8.27
N SER A 12 1.79 3.67 7.11
CA SER A 12 0.67 3.58 6.18
C SER A 12 1.16 3.64 4.73
N ALA A 13 0.28 3.35 3.77
CA ALA A 13 0.58 3.28 2.34
C ALA A 13 1.14 4.58 1.75
N SER A 14 0.85 5.71 2.39
CA SER A 14 1.30 7.04 1.98
C SER A 14 1.80 7.80 3.21
N PRO A 15 2.90 8.58 3.11
CA PRO A 15 3.53 9.20 4.26
C PRO A 15 2.52 9.92 5.16
N SER A 16 2.39 9.41 6.38
CA SER A 16 1.47 9.90 7.38
C SER A 16 2.22 10.10 8.70
N MET A 17 1.92 11.19 9.38
CA MET A 17 2.67 11.64 10.53
C MET A 17 1.74 12.27 11.56
N LEU A 18 2.00 11.95 12.82
CA LEU A 18 1.41 12.62 13.97
C LEU A 18 2.47 13.50 14.63
N MET A 19 2.08 14.71 14.97
CA MET A 19 2.91 15.65 15.71
C MET A 19 2.13 16.15 16.90
N TRP A 20 2.71 16.23 18.09
CA TRP A 20 1.98 16.73 19.24
C TRP A 20 2.87 17.53 20.18
N ASN A 21 2.25 18.48 20.87
CA ASN A 21 2.85 19.21 21.96
C ASN A 21 2.15 18.82 23.28
N LYS A 22 2.25 19.65 24.31
CA LYS A 22 1.61 19.36 25.61
C LYS A 22 0.08 19.50 25.59
N GLU A 23 -0.49 20.08 24.54
CA GLU A 23 -1.89 20.57 24.52
C GLU A 23 -2.68 20.10 23.28
N MET A 24 -1.99 19.87 22.16
CA MET A 24 -2.58 19.61 20.85
C MET A 24 -1.87 18.47 20.14
N VAL A 25 -2.66 17.71 19.37
CA VAL A 25 -2.19 16.69 18.42
C VAL A 25 -2.56 17.15 17.02
N TYR A 26 -1.57 17.21 16.15
CA TYR A 26 -1.62 17.54 14.75
C TYR A 26 -1.44 16.27 13.94
N TYR A 27 -2.14 16.18 12.82
CA TYR A 27 -1.95 15.10 11.85
C TYR A 27 -1.64 15.66 10.47
N SER A 28 -0.86 14.89 9.72
CA SER A 28 -0.61 15.07 8.30
C SER A 28 -0.70 13.68 7.68
N TYR A 29 -1.72 13.43 6.87
CA TYR A 29 -1.99 12.14 6.23
C TYR A 29 -1.85 12.26 4.71
N LYS A 30 -1.61 11.12 4.07
CA LYS A 30 -1.57 11.00 2.60
C LYS A 30 -0.64 12.02 1.95
N ASN A 31 0.64 12.00 2.34
CA ASN A 31 1.66 12.92 1.82
C ASN A 31 1.26 14.41 1.98
N ASN A 32 0.75 14.76 3.16
CA ASN A 32 0.33 16.11 3.54
C ASN A 32 -0.87 16.69 2.76
N THR A 33 -1.63 15.87 2.03
CA THR A 33 -2.87 16.30 1.38
C THR A 33 -4.01 16.52 2.37
N ILE A 34 -4.00 15.78 3.49
CA ILE A 34 -4.99 15.91 4.56
C ILE A 34 -4.25 16.27 5.84
N ASN A 35 -4.44 17.49 6.34
CA ASN A 35 -3.80 17.93 7.58
C ASN A 35 -4.78 18.68 8.48
N GLY A 36 -4.48 18.71 9.78
CA GLY A 36 -5.35 19.34 10.76
C GLY A 36 -4.99 18.98 12.19
N PHE A 37 -5.93 19.22 13.09
CA PHE A 37 -5.83 18.93 14.52
C PHE A 37 -6.86 17.87 14.88
N VAL A 38 -6.51 16.99 15.82
CA VAL A 38 -7.45 15.98 16.33
C VAL A 38 -8.57 16.69 17.11
N MET A 39 -9.82 16.50 16.66
CA MET A 39 -11.03 17.06 17.27
C MET A 39 -11.83 15.94 17.94
N VAL A 40 -12.39 16.20 19.13
CA VAL A 40 -13.22 15.20 19.84
C VAL A 40 -14.68 15.41 19.44
N THR A 41 -15.28 14.36 18.88
CA THR A 41 -16.65 14.39 18.34
C THR A 41 -17.67 14.21 19.45
N GLY A 42 -18.76 14.97 19.37
CA GLY A 42 -19.79 15.10 20.41
C GLY A 42 -19.91 16.53 20.96
N LEU A 43 -18.85 17.33 20.83
CA LEU A 43 -18.77 18.70 21.38
C LEU A 43 -18.19 19.76 20.42
N ASN A 44 -17.62 19.37 19.25
CA ASN A 44 -16.80 20.26 18.39
C ASN A 44 -15.67 20.98 19.18
N GLN A 45 -15.19 20.31 20.23
CA GLN A 45 -14.27 20.89 21.20
C GLN A 45 -12.83 20.43 20.93
N LYS A 46 -11.88 21.32 21.21
CA LYS A 46 -10.45 21.00 21.18
C LYS A 46 -10.10 20.05 22.32
N LEU A 47 -9.00 19.30 22.16
CA LEU A 47 -8.47 18.39 23.19
C LEU A 47 -8.34 19.04 24.58
N LEU A 48 -7.97 20.33 24.61
CA LEU A 48 -7.88 21.17 25.81
C LEU A 48 -9.22 21.36 26.54
N GLU A 49 -10.32 21.49 25.81
CA GLU A 49 -11.64 21.77 26.37
C GLU A 49 -12.22 20.50 27.00
N VAL A 50 -12.11 19.36 26.30
CA VAL A 50 -12.52 18.03 26.82
C VAL A 50 -11.70 17.62 28.05
N SER A 51 -10.41 17.95 28.05
CA SER A 51 -9.52 17.62 29.17
C SER A 51 -9.51 18.64 30.30
N GLN A 52 -10.44 19.62 30.33
CA GLN A 52 -10.52 20.65 31.37
C GLN A 52 -9.20 21.43 31.56
N GLY A 53 -8.49 21.72 30.48
CA GLY A 53 -7.19 22.41 30.48
C GLY A 53 -6.01 21.54 30.93
N SER A 54 -6.16 20.21 30.95
CA SER A 54 -5.06 19.29 31.25
C SER A 54 -4.07 19.17 30.09
N THR A 55 -2.86 18.68 30.39
CA THR A 55 -1.82 18.45 29.38
C THR A 55 -1.71 16.98 29.04
N ILE A 56 -1.27 16.68 27.81
CA ILE A 56 -0.98 15.33 27.34
C ILE A 56 0.11 14.72 28.23
N HIS A 57 -0.19 13.57 28.83
CA HIS A 57 0.77 12.78 29.60
C HIS A 57 1.49 11.79 28.71
N GLN A 58 0.75 11.09 27.85
CA GLN A 58 1.26 10.05 26.97
C GLN A 58 0.37 9.89 25.75
N LEU A 59 0.96 9.62 24.60
CA LEU A 59 0.29 9.20 23.38
C LEU A 59 0.89 7.84 23.01
N VAL A 60 0.04 6.85 22.76
CA VAL A 60 0.45 5.51 22.33
C VAL A 60 -0.31 5.13 21.07
N ILE A 61 0.38 4.56 20.09
CA ILE A 61 -0.17 4.14 18.80
C ILE A 61 0.14 2.65 18.63
N ASP A 62 -0.84 1.87 18.19
CA ASP A 62 -0.64 0.47 17.82
C ASP A 62 -0.29 0.31 16.33
N TYR A 63 0.07 -0.91 15.95
CA TYR A 63 0.43 -1.22 14.56
C TYR A 63 -0.72 -1.02 13.56
N PHE A 64 -1.97 -1.11 14.01
CA PHE A 64 -3.17 -0.92 13.20
C PHE A 64 -3.59 0.55 13.08
N GLY A 65 -2.80 1.48 13.62
CA GLY A 65 -3.08 2.90 13.63
C GLY A 65 -4.13 3.32 14.66
N ASN A 66 -4.49 2.47 15.62
CA ASN A 66 -5.30 2.86 16.76
C ASN A 66 -4.44 3.63 17.76
N ALA A 67 -4.88 4.81 18.15
CA ALA A 67 -4.14 5.69 19.04
C ALA A 67 -4.94 6.03 20.29
N VAL A 68 -4.27 6.03 21.44
CA VAL A 68 -4.84 6.43 22.73
C VAL A 68 -4.00 7.54 23.32
N ILE A 69 -4.66 8.67 23.58
CA ILE A 69 -4.11 9.83 24.25
C ILE A 69 -4.53 9.76 25.72
N LYS A 70 -3.56 9.74 26.62
CA LYS A 70 -3.77 9.88 28.05
C LYS A 70 -3.42 11.29 28.50
N MET A 71 -4.37 11.96 29.12
CA MET A 71 -4.19 13.26 29.75
C MET A 71 -3.69 13.11 31.19
N LYS A 72 -3.10 14.17 31.78
CA LYS A 72 -2.62 14.13 33.19
C LYS A 72 -3.74 13.99 34.22
N ASN A 73 -4.95 14.44 33.89
CA ASN A 73 -6.14 14.21 34.70
C ASN A 73 -6.76 12.81 34.49
N ASN A 74 -6.06 11.92 33.77
CA ASN A 74 -6.49 10.57 33.41
C ASN A 74 -7.71 10.49 32.48
N VAL A 75 -8.11 11.60 31.85
CA VAL A 75 -9.02 11.54 30.70
C VAL A 75 -8.28 10.80 29.59
N MET A 76 -8.96 9.82 28.99
CA MET A 76 -8.42 9.04 27.88
C MET A 76 -9.23 9.35 26.63
N ILE A 77 -8.53 9.56 25.53
CA ILE A 77 -9.12 9.91 24.24
C ILE A 77 -8.60 8.92 23.22
N PHE A 78 -9.52 8.28 22.50
CA PHE A 78 -9.22 7.35 21.43
C PHE A 78 -9.37 8.02 20.08
N PHE A 79 -8.47 7.75 19.16
CA PHE A 79 -8.67 8.08 17.75
C PHE A 79 -7.95 7.06 16.89
N LYS A 80 -8.38 6.92 15.64
CA LYS A 80 -7.68 6.09 14.66
C LYS A 80 -6.98 7.00 13.66
N VAL A 81 -5.76 6.64 13.30
CA VAL A 81 -5.01 7.30 12.24
C VAL A 81 -5.83 7.24 10.94
N GLU A 82 -5.75 8.30 10.13
CA GLU A 82 -6.60 8.58 8.97
C GLU A 82 -8.06 8.96 9.28
N MET A 83 -8.51 8.85 10.54
CA MET A 83 -9.76 9.49 10.97
C MET A 83 -9.50 10.93 11.42
N LYS A 84 -10.49 11.80 11.20
CA LYS A 84 -10.46 13.22 11.60
C LYS A 84 -10.98 13.44 13.04
N ASN A 85 -11.69 12.44 13.55
CA ASN A 85 -12.53 12.50 14.72
C ASN A 85 -11.99 11.58 15.82
N ALA A 86 -12.05 12.06 17.06
CA ALA A 86 -11.66 11.34 18.26
C ALA A 86 -12.83 11.14 19.22
N ALA A 87 -12.73 10.11 20.05
CA ALA A 87 -13.68 9.73 21.08
C ALA A 87 -13.11 10.01 22.46
N GLU A 88 -13.89 10.59 23.37
CA GLU A 88 -13.60 10.44 24.79
C GLU A 88 -13.94 9.01 25.23
N LEU A 89 -13.00 8.34 25.88
CA LEU A 89 -13.23 7.01 26.45
C LEU A 89 -13.84 7.12 27.85
N PRO A 90 -14.73 6.21 28.26
CA PRO A 90 -15.29 6.21 29.60
C PRO A 90 -14.21 6.13 30.69
N GLN A 91 -14.46 6.84 31.79
CA GLN A 91 -13.56 6.86 32.93
C GLN A 91 -13.55 5.49 33.62
N TRP A 92 -12.44 4.78 33.50
CA TRP A 92 -12.25 3.44 34.07
C TRP A 92 -11.58 3.51 35.46
N GLU A 93 -12.18 4.25 36.41
CA GLU A 93 -11.85 4.48 37.85
C GLU A 93 -10.70 3.65 38.50
N LYS A 94 -9.82 4.11 39.40
CA LYS A 94 -9.83 5.12 40.49
C LYS A 94 -8.82 6.25 40.23
N LYS A 95 -8.88 7.35 40.99
CA LYS A 95 -7.86 8.45 41.01
C LYS A 95 -6.44 7.94 41.37
N SER A 96 -5.81 7.19 40.47
CA SER A 96 -4.43 6.74 40.59
C SER A 96 -3.53 7.77 39.90
N LYS A 97 -2.48 8.20 40.62
CA LYS A 97 -1.61 9.29 40.18
C LYS A 97 -0.55 8.84 39.16
N ASN A 98 -0.27 7.53 39.08
CA ASN A 98 0.84 6.99 38.29
C ASN A 98 0.40 5.81 37.42
N VAL A 99 -0.42 6.11 36.41
CA VAL A 99 -0.80 5.12 35.38
C VAL A 99 -0.05 5.42 34.10
N VAL A 100 0.61 4.41 33.53
CA VAL A 100 1.26 4.45 32.22
C VAL A 100 0.52 3.48 31.30
N LEU A 101 0.30 3.89 30.06
CA LEU A 101 -0.31 3.03 29.05
C LEU A 101 0.78 2.20 28.36
N TYR A 102 0.49 0.92 28.17
CA TYR A 102 1.31 0.01 27.36
C TYR A 102 0.43 -0.68 26.34
N LEU A 103 0.71 -0.46 25.06
CA LEU A 103 0.11 -1.20 23.95
C LEU A 103 1.06 -2.33 23.56
N ASN A 104 0.54 -3.54 23.47
CA ASN A 104 1.29 -4.64 22.88
C ASN A 104 1.11 -4.67 21.35
N PRO A 105 1.96 -5.40 20.60
CA PRO A 105 1.83 -5.51 19.15
C PRO A 105 0.47 -6.04 18.66
N SER A 106 -0.23 -6.83 19.49
CA SER A 106 -1.57 -7.38 19.18
C SER A 106 -2.73 -6.37 19.38
N GLY A 107 -2.43 -5.11 19.71
CA GLY A 107 -3.43 -4.06 19.93
C GLY A 107 -4.18 -4.14 21.26
N ASN A 108 -3.68 -4.91 22.24
CA ASN A 108 -4.24 -4.95 23.59
C ASN A 108 -3.63 -3.83 24.43
N LEU A 109 -4.50 -3.01 25.02
CA LEU A 109 -4.10 -1.91 25.92
C LEU A 109 -4.02 -2.41 27.35
N TYR A 110 -2.86 -2.20 27.97
CA TYR A 110 -2.61 -2.47 29.37
C TYR A 110 -2.38 -1.16 30.12
N MET A 111 -2.99 -1.05 31.30
CA MET A 111 -2.70 0.01 32.25
C MET A 111 -1.68 -0.50 33.26
N LEU A 112 -0.52 0.17 33.31
CA LEU A 112 0.54 -0.10 34.26
C LEU A 112 0.39 0.88 35.42
N ILE A 113 -0.04 0.38 36.57
CA ILE A 113 -0.22 1.13 37.80
C ILE A 113 1.07 1.01 38.61
N ILE A 114 1.77 2.14 38.78
CA ILE A 114 3.06 2.21 39.47
C ILE A 114 2.84 2.67 40.91
N ASN A 115 2.93 1.72 41.85
CA ASN A 115 2.85 1.96 43.28
C ASN A 115 4.26 1.83 43.88
N GLY A 116 5.02 2.92 43.85
CA GLY A 116 6.41 2.94 44.34
C GLY A 116 7.30 1.98 43.54
N SER A 117 7.73 0.88 44.16
CA SER A 117 8.57 -0.16 43.54
C SER A 117 7.80 -1.28 42.84
N SER A 118 6.46 -1.32 42.98
CA SER A 118 5.61 -2.37 42.39
C SER A 118 4.86 -1.85 41.17
N ILE A 119 4.86 -2.63 40.09
CA ILE A 119 4.12 -2.34 38.86
C ILE A 119 3.01 -3.38 38.74
N HIS A 120 1.76 -2.94 38.81
CA HIS A 120 0.59 -3.78 38.58
C HIS A 120 0.07 -3.55 37.16
N ARG A 121 -0.25 -4.64 36.46
CA ARG A 121 -0.78 -4.60 35.10
C ARG A 121 -2.27 -4.94 35.13
N GLU A 122 -3.09 -4.05 34.61
CA GLU A 122 -4.51 -4.27 34.37
C GLU A 122 -4.79 -4.22 32.86
N VAL A 123 -5.75 -5.02 32.40
CA VAL A 123 -6.17 -5.04 31.00
C VAL A 123 -7.27 -4.00 30.83
N TYR A 124 -7.10 -3.07 29.89
CA TYR A 124 -8.15 -2.14 29.50
C TYR A 124 -8.92 -2.71 28.30
N PRO A 125 -10.26 -2.82 28.36
CA PRO A 125 -11.08 -3.42 27.30
C PRO A 125 -11.27 -2.47 26.11
N LEU A 126 -10.18 -1.96 25.51
CA LEU A 126 -10.19 -0.94 24.47
C LEU A 126 -11.10 -1.30 23.29
N LYS A 127 -11.08 -2.58 22.87
CA LYS A 127 -11.91 -3.08 21.78
C LYS A 127 -13.41 -2.89 22.08
N THR A 128 -13.85 -3.25 23.27
CA THR A 128 -15.26 -3.13 23.69
C THR A 128 -15.71 -1.66 23.78
N GLU A 129 -14.86 -0.80 24.32
CA GLU A 129 -15.12 0.65 24.40
C GLU A 129 -15.20 1.29 23.01
N MET A 130 -14.29 0.90 22.11
CA MET A 130 -14.30 1.32 20.72
C MET A 130 -15.58 0.87 19.99
N PHE A 131 -16.04 -0.37 20.18
CA PHE A 131 -17.29 -0.84 19.56
C PHE A 131 -18.51 -0.06 20.05
N THR A 132 -18.51 0.40 21.29
CA THR A 132 -19.57 1.25 21.85
C THR A 132 -19.57 2.63 21.19
N TYR A 133 -18.39 3.18 20.87
CA TYR A 133 -18.25 4.45 20.16
C TYR A 133 -18.59 4.35 18.67
N ILE A 134 -18.10 3.31 17.97
CA ILE A 134 -18.37 3.09 16.54
C ILE A 134 -19.87 2.91 16.28
N HIS A 135 -20.65 2.43 17.26
CA HIS A 135 -22.11 2.32 17.12
C HIS A 135 -22.82 3.65 16.81
N GLY A 136 -22.21 4.79 17.16
CA GLY A 136 -22.71 6.13 16.82
C GLY A 136 -22.20 6.69 15.49
N PHE A 137 -21.29 6.00 14.80
CA PHE A 137 -20.77 6.39 13.49
C PHE A 137 -21.59 5.72 12.39
N GLN A 138 -22.16 6.52 11.49
CA GLN A 138 -22.78 6.05 10.25
C GLN A 138 -21.76 5.55 9.20
N ASP A 139 -20.48 5.44 9.56
CA ASP A 139 -19.46 4.84 8.71
C ASP A 139 -19.41 3.33 8.98
N ILE A 140 -19.95 2.57 8.02
CA ILE A 140 -20.08 1.11 8.07
C ILE A 140 -18.69 0.48 8.12
N CYS A 141 -18.30 -0.09 9.27
CA CYS A 141 -17.13 -0.98 9.33
C CYS A 141 -17.39 -2.16 8.39
N PRO A 142 -16.52 -2.40 7.39
CA PRO A 142 -16.84 -3.34 6.33
C PRO A 142 -16.85 -4.80 6.82
N TYR A 143 -16.16 -5.12 7.92
CA TYR A 143 -16.13 -6.45 8.53
C TYR A 143 -16.52 -6.41 10.02
N LEU A 144 -17.13 -7.51 10.49
CA LEU A 144 -17.56 -7.74 11.87
C LEU A 144 -16.45 -8.34 12.73
N VAL A 145 -15.68 -9.28 12.19
CA VAL A 145 -14.61 -9.98 12.90
C VAL A 145 -13.46 -10.27 11.93
N PHE A 146 -12.23 -10.06 12.37
CA PHE A 146 -11.01 -10.52 11.68
C PHE A 146 -10.09 -11.21 12.67
N GLN A 147 -9.73 -12.46 12.39
CA GLN A 147 -8.84 -13.30 13.20
C GLN A 147 -7.75 -13.90 12.32
N HIS A 148 -6.55 -14.10 12.88
CA HIS A 148 -5.45 -14.71 12.15
C HIS A 148 -4.49 -15.45 13.08
N SER A 149 -3.65 -16.29 12.49
CA SER A 149 -2.66 -17.13 13.20
C SER A 149 -1.26 -16.54 13.28
N MET A 150 -1.04 -15.33 12.76
CA MET A 150 0.25 -14.65 12.86
C MET A 150 0.47 -14.10 14.28
N ASP A 151 1.52 -14.57 14.93
CA ASP A 151 1.95 -14.19 16.28
C ASP A 151 3.16 -13.24 16.27
N LEU A 152 3.86 -13.14 15.13
CA LEU A 152 5.06 -12.32 14.94
C LEU A 152 4.91 -11.46 13.68
N ASN A 153 5.48 -10.25 13.70
CA ASN A 153 5.44 -9.33 12.55
C ASN A 153 6.39 -9.75 11.41
N VAL A 154 7.38 -10.58 11.72
CA VAL A 154 8.38 -11.09 10.76
C VAL A 154 8.64 -12.55 11.07
N TYR A 155 8.51 -13.40 10.06
CA TYR A 155 8.88 -14.81 10.11
C TYR A 155 10.14 -15.02 9.27
N TYR A 156 11.20 -15.48 9.92
CA TYR A 156 12.41 -15.92 9.23
C TYR A 156 12.25 -17.38 8.86
N LEU A 157 12.43 -17.69 7.58
CA LEU A 157 12.34 -19.04 7.04
C LEU A 157 13.73 -19.43 6.53
N ASP A 158 14.23 -20.58 6.98
CA ASP A 158 15.44 -21.21 6.48
C ASP A 158 15.10 -22.29 5.43
N MET A 159 16.10 -22.71 4.67
CA MET A 159 15.92 -23.70 3.61
C MET A 159 15.40 -25.03 4.18
N GLY A 160 14.20 -25.42 3.76
CA GLY A 160 13.51 -26.62 4.25
C GLY A 160 12.37 -26.31 5.23
N ASP A 161 12.27 -25.08 5.72
CA ASP A 161 11.18 -24.66 6.59
C ASP A 161 9.87 -24.49 5.81
N GLU A 162 8.79 -24.86 6.47
CA GLU A 162 7.42 -24.72 6.00
C GLU A 162 6.62 -23.93 7.03
N VAL A 163 5.87 -22.94 6.57
CA VAL A 163 5.04 -22.10 7.42
C VAL A 163 3.63 -22.04 6.86
N THR A 164 2.66 -22.10 7.77
CA THR A 164 1.24 -22.03 7.45
C THR A 164 0.60 -20.90 8.22
N PHE A 165 -0.13 -20.04 7.52
CA PHE A 165 -0.92 -18.97 8.11
C PHE A 165 -2.39 -19.20 7.83
N TRP A 166 -3.25 -18.97 8.82
CA TRP A 166 -4.70 -18.90 8.60
C TRP A 166 -5.23 -17.52 8.97
N ALA A 167 -6.25 -17.08 8.24
CA ALA A 167 -7.01 -15.87 8.50
C ALA A 167 -8.51 -16.17 8.31
N GLN A 168 -9.32 -15.64 9.22
CA GLN A 168 -10.78 -15.68 9.16
C GLN A 168 -11.31 -14.25 9.18
N ILE A 169 -12.18 -13.93 8.22
CA ILE A 169 -12.92 -12.68 8.19
C ILE A 169 -14.42 -12.96 8.17
N VAL A 170 -15.18 -12.23 8.99
CA VAL A 170 -16.63 -12.30 9.07
C VAL A 170 -17.19 -10.93 8.73
N TYR A 171 -18.16 -10.87 7.84
CA TYR A 171 -18.71 -9.62 7.32
C TYR A 171 -20.16 -9.77 6.87
N ILE A 172 -20.86 -8.65 6.68
CA ILE A 172 -22.26 -8.68 6.22
C ILE A 172 -22.29 -9.02 4.72
N GLU A 173 -23.25 -9.81 4.31
CA GLU A 173 -23.46 -10.20 2.91
C GLU A 173 -23.54 -8.96 1.99
N ASN A 174 -22.99 -9.08 0.77
CA ASN A 174 -22.81 -8.00 -0.22
C ASN A 174 -21.67 -7.00 0.04
N LEU A 175 -20.91 -7.10 1.13
CA LEU A 175 -19.65 -6.38 1.32
C LEU A 175 -18.50 -7.28 0.84
N GLY A 176 -18.18 -7.25 -0.46
CA GLY A 176 -17.14 -8.12 -1.04
C GLY A 176 -15.77 -7.91 -0.40
N LEU A 177 -15.41 -8.76 0.58
CA LEU A 177 -14.17 -8.66 1.34
C LEU A 177 -13.25 -9.83 1.07
N SER A 178 -11.95 -9.53 0.96
CA SER A 178 -10.92 -10.54 0.77
C SER A 178 -9.73 -10.28 1.68
N THR A 179 -9.10 -11.37 2.12
CA THR A 179 -7.87 -11.36 2.90
C THR A 179 -6.70 -11.65 1.96
N VAL A 180 -5.60 -10.92 2.09
CA VAL A 180 -4.40 -11.13 1.25
C VAL A 180 -3.18 -11.17 2.15
N VAL A 181 -2.29 -12.13 1.85
CA VAL A 181 -0.98 -12.27 2.48
C VAL A 181 0.05 -11.75 1.48
N GLU A 182 0.58 -10.56 1.73
CA GLU A 182 1.69 -10.02 0.92
C GLU A 182 2.98 -10.68 1.34
N ILE A 183 3.82 -11.05 0.36
CA ILE A 183 5.07 -11.80 0.51
C ILE A 183 6.19 -11.04 -0.19
N TYR A 184 7.31 -10.76 0.49
CA TYR A 184 8.45 -10.13 -0.16
C TYR A 184 9.31 -11.18 -0.89
N ARG A 185 9.63 -10.90 -2.17
CA ARG A 185 10.27 -11.85 -3.10
C ARG A 185 9.55 -13.20 -3.19
N PRO A 186 8.28 -13.21 -3.63
CA PRO A 186 7.50 -14.43 -3.78
C PRO A 186 8.14 -15.40 -4.78
N GLU A 187 8.97 -14.94 -5.72
CA GLU A 187 9.70 -15.78 -6.66
C GLU A 187 10.65 -16.81 -6.02
N LEU A 188 10.98 -16.64 -4.74
CA LEU A 188 11.85 -17.57 -3.99
C LEU A 188 11.04 -18.61 -3.19
N LEU A 189 9.72 -18.51 -3.20
CA LEU A 189 8.80 -19.32 -2.39
C LEU A 189 7.79 -20.06 -3.26
N MET A 190 7.41 -21.25 -2.81
CA MET A 190 6.26 -21.98 -3.31
C MET A 190 5.09 -21.67 -2.38
N GLN A 191 4.04 -21.09 -2.94
CA GLN A 191 2.83 -20.73 -2.22
C GLN A 191 1.65 -21.55 -2.71
N THR A 192 0.86 -22.05 -1.78
CA THR A 192 -0.47 -22.59 -2.06
C THR A 192 -1.46 -21.96 -1.11
N THR A 193 -2.57 -21.48 -1.66
CA THR A 193 -3.62 -20.81 -0.90
C THR A 193 -4.90 -21.62 -1.03
N ASP A 194 -5.49 -21.97 0.10
CA ASP A 194 -6.80 -22.57 0.20
C ASP A 194 -7.78 -21.58 0.81
N VAL A 195 -8.98 -21.49 0.24
CA VAL A 195 -10.00 -20.52 0.62
C VAL A 195 -11.33 -21.24 0.75
N ASN A 196 -11.86 -21.25 1.97
CA ASN A 196 -13.18 -21.75 2.28
C ASN A 196 -14.13 -20.60 2.62
N TYR A 197 -15.36 -20.72 2.16
CA TYR A 197 -16.36 -19.68 2.29
C TYR A 197 -17.70 -20.25 2.72
N GLU A 198 -18.33 -19.60 3.69
CA GLU A 198 -19.62 -19.98 4.24
C GLU A 198 -20.53 -18.76 4.38
N ILE A 199 -21.81 -18.90 3.99
CA ILE A 199 -22.84 -17.89 4.19
C ILE A 199 -23.90 -18.45 5.14
N ALA A 200 -24.22 -17.70 6.18
CA ALA A 200 -25.35 -17.99 7.04
C ALA A 200 -26.08 -16.70 7.46
N ARG A 201 -27.38 -16.60 7.16
CA ARG A 201 -28.27 -15.54 7.66
C ARG A 201 -27.77 -14.10 7.40
N GLY A 202 -27.29 -13.81 6.19
CA GLY A 202 -26.80 -12.47 5.85
C GLY A 202 -25.41 -12.14 6.37
N ILE A 203 -24.69 -13.14 6.90
CA ILE A 203 -23.31 -13.02 7.37
C ILE A 203 -22.44 -13.99 6.56
N CYS A 204 -21.39 -13.44 5.98
CA CYS A 204 -20.36 -14.12 5.22
C CYS A 204 -19.16 -14.42 6.14
N THR A 205 -18.67 -15.65 6.11
CA THR A 205 -17.41 -16.04 6.74
C THR A 205 -16.47 -16.55 5.67
N LYS A 206 -15.28 -15.97 5.59
CA LYS A 206 -14.21 -16.41 4.69
C LYS A 206 -13.01 -16.85 5.52
N ASN A 207 -12.63 -18.11 5.36
CA ASN A 207 -11.45 -18.72 5.95
C ASN A 207 -10.41 -18.92 4.86
N GLN A 208 -9.21 -18.39 5.06
CA GLN A 208 -8.11 -18.54 4.14
C GLN A 208 -6.92 -19.15 4.86
N VAL A 209 -6.31 -20.15 4.24
CA VAL A 209 -5.08 -20.79 4.71
C VAL A 209 -4.03 -20.65 3.62
N CYS A 210 -2.87 -20.11 3.98
CA CYS A 210 -1.73 -19.91 3.11
C CYS A 210 -0.58 -20.80 3.59
N TYR A 211 -0.13 -21.69 2.71
CA TYR A 211 1.04 -22.54 2.92
C TYR A 211 2.21 -21.98 2.11
N THR A 212 3.33 -21.75 2.78
CA THR A 212 4.53 -21.17 2.18
C THR A 212 5.75 -22.01 2.49
N LYS A 213 6.54 -22.32 1.46
CA LYS A 213 7.80 -23.09 1.55
C LYS A 213 8.88 -22.45 0.70
N ILE A 214 10.15 -22.47 1.15
CA ILE A 214 11.28 -21.99 0.35
C ILE A 214 11.59 -22.95 -0.81
N VAL A 215 11.65 -22.42 -2.02
CA VAL A 215 12.17 -23.10 -3.22
C VAL A 215 13.68 -22.86 -3.26
N PRO A 216 14.52 -23.85 -3.61
CA PRO A 216 15.96 -23.74 -3.41
C PRO A 216 16.62 -22.86 -4.48
N VAL A 217 16.46 -21.55 -4.38
CA VAL A 217 17.36 -20.56 -4.98
C VAL A 217 17.44 -19.33 -4.05
N TYR A 218 18.46 -19.33 -3.18
CA TYR A 218 19.06 -18.23 -2.41
C TYR A 218 18.18 -17.12 -1.77
N ASN A 219 18.06 -17.24 -0.44
CA ASN A 219 17.98 -16.23 0.64
C ASN A 219 16.70 -15.42 0.95
N THR A 220 16.39 -15.45 2.25
CA THR A 220 15.27 -15.02 3.13
C THR A 220 14.91 -13.53 3.15
N ILE A 221 13.60 -13.13 3.17
CA ILE A 221 13.12 -11.74 3.43
C ILE A 221 11.70 -11.63 4.10
N CYS A 222 11.46 -10.48 4.79
CA CYS A 222 10.33 -9.92 5.58
C CYS A 222 8.96 -9.65 4.88
N PHE A 223 7.91 -9.30 5.64
CA PHE A 223 6.52 -9.04 5.21
C PHE A 223 5.96 -7.65 5.61
N LEU A 224 4.98 -7.10 4.86
CA LEU A 224 4.12 -5.91 5.13
C LEU A 224 2.79 -6.09 4.33
N ILE A 225 1.63 -5.54 4.74
CA ILE A 225 0.30 -5.66 4.04
C ILE A 225 -0.40 -4.29 3.89
N THR A 226 -1.08 -4.03 2.75
CA THR A 226 -1.90 -2.82 2.47
C THR A 226 -3.34 -3.16 1.95
N ILE A 227 -4.33 -2.24 2.08
CA ILE A 227 -5.77 -2.43 1.72
C ILE A 227 -6.19 -1.61 0.48
N TYR A 228 -7.08 -2.14 -0.39
CA TYR A 228 -7.64 -1.48 -1.59
C TYR A 228 -9.19 -1.59 -1.70
N LEU A 229 -9.80 -0.72 -2.53
CA LEU A 229 -11.23 -0.65 -2.87
C LEU A 229 -11.60 -1.70 -3.93
N VAL A 230 -12.68 -2.47 -3.73
CA VAL A 230 -13.22 -3.41 -4.73
C VAL A 230 -14.39 -2.76 -5.49
N VAL A 231 -14.33 -2.79 -6.82
CA VAL A 231 -15.33 -2.22 -7.72
C VAL A 231 -16.08 -3.35 -8.44
N ASN A 232 -17.41 -3.33 -8.38
CA ASN A 232 -18.25 -4.25 -9.16
C ASN A 232 -18.31 -3.76 -10.62
N TYR A 233 -17.68 -4.51 -11.53
CA TYR A 233 -17.70 -4.28 -12.97
C TYR A 233 -18.35 -5.47 -13.69
N ASP A 234 -19.34 -5.19 -14.53
CA ASP A 234 -20.08 -6.20 -15.28
C ASP A 234 -19.34 -6.51 -16.59
N TRP A 235 -18.59 -7.62 -16.57
CA TRP A 235 -17.76 -8.07 -17.70
C TRP A 235 -18.58 -8.45 -18.93
N ASP A 236 -19.77 -9.02 -18.72
CA ASP A 236 -20.65 -9.43 -19.81
C ASP A 236 -21.23 -8.20 -20.54
N LYS A 237 -21.41 -7.09 -19.82
CA LYS A 237 -21.99 -5.86 -20.35
C LYS A 237 -20.96 -4.87 -20.91
N TYR A 238 -19.81 -4.73 -20.27
CA TYR A 238 -18.86 -3.63 -20.55
C TYR A 238 -17.55 -4.10 -21.17
N GLY A 239 -17.32 -5.41 -21.27
CA GLY A 239 -16.16 -5.99 -21.91
C GLY A 239 -15.02 -6.31 -20.95
N CYS A 240 -13.83 -6.58 -21.50
CA CYS A 240 -12.66 -6.98 -20.74
C CYS A 240 -11.79 -5.77 -20.33
N LEU A 241 -10.98 -5.98 -19.30
CA LEU A 241 -9.92 -5.08 -18.84
C LEU A 241 -8.89 -4.84 -19.95
N MET A 242 -8.52 -3.58 -20.16
CA MET A 242 -7.44 -3.18 -21.04
C MET A 242 -6.17 -2.83 -20.25
N ASP A 243 -5.09 -3.54 -20.54
CA ASP A 243 -3.76 -3.31 -19.96
C ASP A 243 -3.01 -2.21 -20.72
N LEU A 244 -2.60 -1.17 -20.01
CA LEU A 244 -1.87 -0.03 -20.58
C LEU A 244 -0.56 0.22 -19.83
N TYR A 245 0.50 0.50 -20.58
CA TYR A 245 1.78 0.87 -20.00
C TYR A 245 1.80 2.36 -19.69
N TYR A 246 2.03 2.72 -18.41
CA TYR A 246 1.91 4.10 -17.91
C TYR A 246 2.70 5.15 -18.70
N ALA A 247 3.82 4.77 -19.32
CA ALA A 247 4.69 5.69 -20.04
C ALA A 247 4.22 5.97 -21.49
N ILE A 248 3.21 5.25 -21.97
CA ILE A 248 2.62 5.45 -23.29
C ILE A 248 1.31 6.20 -23.10
N PRO A 249 1.18 7.43 -23.65
CA PRO A 249 -0.10 8.14 -23.65
C PRO A 249 -1.17 7.31 -24.36
N PHE A 250 -2.34 7.23 -23.76
CA PHE A 250 -3.45 6.49 -24.33
C PHE A 250 -4.36 7.40 -25.11
N HIS A 251 -4.45 7.10 -26.40
CA HIS A 251 -5.36 7.72 -27.33
C HIS A 251 -6.57 6.78 -27.51
N PRO A 252 -7.72 7.08 -26.90
CA PRO A 252 -8.91 6.26 -27.03
C PRO A 252 -9.54 6.44 -28.42
N ASP A 253 -9.72 5.35 -29.15
CA ASP A 253 -10.47 5.32 -30.41
C ASP A 253 -11.80 4.61 -30.21
N ILE A 254 -12.89 5.24 -30.66
CA ILE A 254 -14.24 4.69 -30.54
C ILE A 254 -14.68 4.19 -31.92
N ALA A 255 -15.02 2.90 -32.00
CA ALA A 255 -15.51 2.26 -33.21
C ALA A 255 -16.94 1.76 -32.99
N LEU A 256 -17.81 1.99 -33.98
CA LEU A 256 -19.18 1.53 -34.01
C LEU A 256 -19.24 0.13 -34.63
N TYR A 257 -19.93 -0.77 -33.94
CA TYR A 257 -20.19 -2.13 -34.40
C TYR A 257 -21.68 -2.42 -34.40
N ASP A 258 -22.17 -3.07 -35.45
CA ASP A 258 -23.48 -3.71 -35.48
C ASP A 258 -23.29 -5.22 -35.27
N GLY A 259 -23.54 -5.67 -34.04
CA GLY A 259 -23.18 -7.02 -33.59
C GLY A 259 -21.68 -7.26 -33.70
N SER A 260 -21.28 -8.12 -34.64
CA SER A 260 -19.87 -8.45 -34.92
C SER A 260 -19.30 -7.72 -36.15
N THR A 261 -20.07 -6.85 -36.79
CA THR A 261 -19.65 -6.14 -38.01
C THR A 261 -19.24 -4.72 -37.68
N PHE A 262 -18.01 -4.35 -38.06
CA PHE A 262 -17.54 -2.97 -37.97
C PHE A 262 -18.32 -2.08 -38.93
N VAL A 263 -18.85 -0.97 -38.42
CA VAL A 263 -19.62 0.01 -39.20
C VAL A 263 -18.73 1.18 -39.57
N GLU A 264 -18.26 1.93 -38.58
CA GLU A 264 -17.44 3.12 -38.78
C GLU A 264 -16.66 3.50 -37.51
N THR A 265 -15.60 4.30 -37.66
CA THR A 265 -14.93 4.95 -36.52
C THR A 265 -15.66 6.25 -36.19
N VAL A 266 -15.93 6.50 -34.91
CA VAL A 266 -16.60 7.71 -34.45
C VAL A 266 -15.60 8.87 -34.50
N GLU A 267 -15.74 9.74 -35.49
CA GLU A 267 -14.92 10.96 -35.65
C GLU A 267 -15.39 12.13 -34.75
N ALA A 268 -16.47 11.93 -34.00
CA ALA A 268 -17.07 12.95 -33.14
C ALA A 268 -16.19 13.28 -31.92
N ASN A 269 -16.39 14.49 -31.39
CA ASN A 269 -15.80 14.88 -30.12
C ASN A 269 -16.49 14.17 -28.95
N PHE A 270 -15.70 13.64 -28.02
CA PHE A 270 -16.18 12.94 -26.83
C PHE A 270 -15.38 13.34 -25.60
N ILE A 271 -15.93 13.03 -24.44
CA ILE A 271 -15.32 13.26 -23.13
C ILE A 271 -15.21 11.95 -22.36
N LEU A 272 -14.23 11.92 -21.47
CA LEU A 272 -13.95 10.82 -20.56
C LEU A 272 -13.92 11.31 -19.13
N TRP A 273 -14.48 10.51 -18.22
CA TRP A 273 -14.31 10.72 -16.79
C TRP A 273 -14.35 9.40 -16.03
N GLU A 274 -13.67 9.37 -14.90
CA GLU A 274 -13.61 8.20 -14.01
C GLU A 274 -14.79 8.24 -13.03
N ILE A 275 -15.46 7.09 -12.85
CA ILE A 275 -16.74 7.03 -12.12
C ILE A 275 -16.62 6.64 -10.63
N HIS A 276 -15.45 6.18 -10.18
CA HIS A 276 -15.17 5.82 -8.79
C HIS A 276 -14.40 6.89 -8.01
N GLY A 277 -14.27 8.10 -8.57
CA GLY A 277 -13.72 9.27 -7.90
C GLY A 277 -12.20 9.38 -7.96
N ARG A 278 -11.54 8.64 -8.87
CA ARG A 278 -10.11 8.83 -9.16
C ARG A 278 -9.90 10.07 -10.04
N SER A 279 -8.90 10.87 -9.70
CA SER A 279 -8.57 12.13 -10.40
C SER A 279 -7.07 12.27 -10.68
N ASP A 280 -6.34 11.18 -10.54
CA ASP A 280 -4.88 11.13 -10.67
C ASP A 280 -4.39 10.94 -12.12
N TYR A 281 -5.30 10.77 -13.08
CA TYR A 281 -4.99 10.81 -14.50
C TYR A 281 -5.03 12.26 -15.03
N SER A 282 -4.36 12.50 -16.15
CA SER A 282 -4.31 13.83 -16.77
C SER A 282 -4.36 13.74 -18.29
N TYR A 283 -4.38 14.90 -18.95
CA TYR A 283 -4.36 15.04 -20.41
C TYR A 283 -2.99 15.53 -20.88
N ASN A 284 -2.54 15.04 -22.02
CA ASN A 284 -1.21 15.35 -22.55
C ASN A 284 -1.10 16.74 -23.21
N SER A 285 -2.23 17.32 -23.66
CA SER A 285 -2.22 18.54 -24.49
C SER A 285 -2.98 19.70 -23.86
N SER A 286 -2.47 20.93 -24.02
CA SER A 286 -3.17 22.15 -23.63
C SER A 286 -4.09 22.67 -24.74
N MET A 287 -5.05 23.52 -24.37
CA MET A 287 -5.97 24.19 -25.32
C MET A 287 -5.20 24.95 -26.41
N LYS A 288 -4.09 25.59 -26.06
CA LYS A 288 -3.21 26.29 -26.99
C LYS A 288 -2.53 25.34 -27.97
N GLN A 289 -2.06 24.19 -27.49
CA GLN A 289 -1.39 23.21 -28.35
C GLN A 289 -2.37 22.66 -29.38
N VAL A 290 -3.59 22.28 -28.97
CA VAL A 290 -4.61 21.74 -29.89
C VAL A 290 -5.21 22.78 -30.84
N GLY A 291 -4.84 24.06 -30.70
CA GLY A 291 -5.25 25.12 -31.60
C GLY A 291 -6.58 25.77 -31.27
N CYS A 292 -7.05 25.68 -30.01
CA CYS A 292 -8.24 26.40 -29.58
C CYS A 292 -8.04 27.92 -29.74
N LEU A 293 -9.06 28.60 -30.27
CA LEU A 293 -9.08 30.06 -30.40
C LEU A 293 -9.55 30.75 -29.11
N ARG A 294 -10.26 30.02 -28.25
CA ARG A 294 -10.78 30.45 -26.95
C ARG A 294 -10.68 29.33 -25.92
N GLU A 295 -10.91 29.66 -24.67
CA GLU A 295 -11.00 28.67 -23.59
C GLU A 295 -12.12 27.67 -23.89
N ALA A 296 -11.78 26.38 -23.82
CA ALA A 296 -12.73 25.29 -23.99
C ALA A 296 -13.41 24.98 -22.65
N GLN A 297 -14.59 24.35 -22.72
CA GLN A 297 -15.27 23.84 -21.53
C GLN A 297 -14.39 22.80 -20.82
N THR A 298 -14.36 22.86 -19.49
CA THR A 298 -13.68 21.91 -18.60
C THR A 298 -14.67 21.30 -17.62
N TRP A 299 -14.33 20.18 -16.99
CA TRP A 299 -15.17 19.60 -15.94
C TRP A 299 -15.48 20.59 -14.81
N ILE A 300 -14.52 21.44 -14.44
CA ILE A 300 -14.72 22.45 -13.39
C ILE A 300 -15.76 23.49 -13.83
N SER A 301 -15.60 24.06 -15.03
CA SER A 301 -16.56 25.06 -15.53
C SER A 301 -17.96 24.47 -15.71
N MET A 302 -18.05 23.21 -16.15
CA MET A 302 -19.35 22.55 -16.34
C MET A 302 -20.05 22.23 -15.01
N LEU A 303 -19.30 21.86 -13.97
CA LEU A 303 -19.82 21.62 -12.62
C LEU A 303 -20.31 22.91 -11.95
N GLU A 304 -19.57 24.01 -12.08
CA GLU A 304 -19.96 25.31 -11.52
C GLU A 304 -21.23 25.88 -12.17
N GLU A 305 -21.43 25.65 -13.47
CA GLU A 305 -22.64 26.10 -14.17
C GLU A 305 -23.90 25.26 -13.81
N HIS A 306 -23.74 24.06 -13.24
CA HIS A 306 -24.82 23.08 -13.04
C HIS A 306 -24.81 22.42 -11.65
N GLU A 307 -24.82 23.21 -10.56
CA GLU A 307 -24.70 22.75 -9.15
C GLU A 307 -25.70 21.65 -8.69
N ASN A 308 -26.81 21.42 -9.40
CA ASN A 308 -27.87 20.47 -9.01
C ASN A 308 -28.10 19.30 -9.98
N SER A 309 -27.22 19.10 -10.97
CA SER A 309 -27.38 18.04 -11.99
C SER A 309 -26.45 16.86 -11.72
N THR A 310 -26.84 15.66 -12.16
CA THR A 310 -25.96 14.49 -12.08
C THR A 310 -24.82 14.60 -13.10
N LEU A 311 -23.67 13.97 -12.84
CA LEU A 311 -22.48 14.03 -13.72
C LEU A 311 -22.79 13.62 -15.18
N ASP A 312 -23.79 12.75 -15.34
CA ASP A 312 -24.31 12.29 -16.62
C ASP A 312 -25.12 13.34 -17.39
N GLU A 313 -25.70 14.33 -16.69
CA GLU A 313 -26.56 15.36 -17.26
C GLU A 313 -25.80 16.68 -17.53
N ILE A 314 -24.65 16.86 -16.89
CA ILE A 314 -23.91 18.13 -16.86
C ILE A 314 -23.27 18.50 -18.21
N TRP A 315 -22.69 17.55 -18.95
CA TRP A 315 -21.99 17.85 -20.20
C TRP A 315 -22.44 16.93 -21.33
N GLY A 316 -22.91 17.49 -22.45
CA GLY A 316 -23.40 16.72 -23.58
C GLY A 316 -23.61 17.55 -24.86
N PRO A 317 -24.21 16.95 -25.91
CA PRO A 317 -24.42 17.61 -27.20
C PRO A 317 -25.26 18.89 -27.11
N GLN A 318 -26.16 18.95 -26.12
CA GLN A 318 -27.10 20.06 -25.93
C GLN A 318 -26.39 21.36 -25.48
N ASN A 319 -25.25 21.25 -24.81
CA ASN A 319 -24.54 22.39 -24.21
C ASN A 319 -23.06 22.47 -24.61
N TYR A 320 -22.59 21.60 -25.51
CA TYR A 320 -21.24 21.62 -26.04
C TYR A 320 -20.97 22.88 -26.88
N ARG A 321 -19.84 23.53 -26.63
CA ARG A 321 -19.35 24.69 -27.38
C ARG A 321 -17.95 24.42 -27.91
N SER A 322 -17.79 24.51 -29.23
CA SER A 322 -16.49 24.35 -29.86
C SER A 322 -15.54 25.51 -29.52
N CYS A 323 -14.31 25.19 -29.14
CA CYS A 323 -13.24 26.18 -28.89
C CYS A 323 -12.60 26.72 -30.19
N PHE A 324 -12.95 26.15 -31.35
CA PHE A 324 -12.38 26.51 -32.66
C PHE A 324 -13.18 27.59 -33.39
N GLN A 325 -14.35 27.96 -32.86
CA GLN A 325 -15.18 29.03 -33.43
C GLN A 325 -14.82 30.38 -32.82
N SER A 326 -14.67 31.40 -33.67
CA SER A 326 -14.41 32.77 -33.25
C SER A 326 -15.73 33.46 -32.92
N GLU A 327 -16.02 33.63 -31.63
CA GLU A 327 -17.09 34.49 -31.13
C GLU A 327 -16.50 35.66 -30.34
N LEU A 328 -17.21 36.79 -30.30
CA LEU A 328 -16.81 37.98 -29.52
C LEU A 328 -16.86 37.66 -28.01
N GLY A 329 -15.68 37.50 -27.39
CA GLY A 329 -15.56 37.25 -25.95
C GLY A 329 -14.13 37.45 -25.44
N PRO A 330 -13.93 37.49 -24.11
CA PRO A 330 -12.60 37.58 -23.52
C PRO A 330 -11.76 36.35 -23.87
N LEU A 331 -10.48 36.57 -24.19
CA LEU A 331 -9.49 35.52 -24.36
C LEU A 331 -9.21 34.90 -22.98
N GLY A 332 -9.82 33.75 -22.70
CA GLY A 332 -9.56 32.95 -21.50
C GLY A 332 -8.16 32.32 -21.48
N ASP A 333 -7.85 31.51 -20.47
CA ASP A 333 -6.52 30.91 -20.32
C ASP A 333 -6.34 29.65 -21.18
N LEU A 334 -5.65 29.81 -22.33
CA LEU A 334 -5.36 28.71 -23.25
C LEU A 334 -4.25 27.76 -22.76
N ASN A 335 -3.60 28.02 -21.63
CA ASN A 335 -2.57 27.12 -21.10
C ASN A 335 -3.17 25.93 -20.32
N GLN A 336 -4.47 25.97 -20.02
CA GLN A 336 -5.16 24.86 -19.38
C GLN A 336 -5.15 23.60 -20.25
N LEU A 337 -5.26 22.44 -19.59
CA LEU A 337 -5.32 21.14 -20.26
C LEU A 337 -6.62 20.98 -21.03
N TYR A 338 -6.53 20.47 -22.24
CA TYR A 338 -7.68 20.20 -23.09
C TYR A 338 -8.30 18.85 -22.70
N GLN A 339 -9.57 18.85 -22.29
CA GLN A 339 -10.23 17.65 -21.73
C GLN A 339 -11.13 16.93 -22.75
N ILE A 340 -11.31 17.52 -23.93
CA ILE A 340 -12.09 16.92 -25.02
C ILE A 340 -11.16 16.08 -25.89
N LEU A 341 -11.64 14.91 -26.30
CA LEU A 341 -10.93 13.95 -27.12
C LEU A 341 -11.68 13.73 -28.43
N ASN A 342 -10.95 13.36 -29.49
CA ASN A 342 -11.49 13.01 -30.79
C ASN A 342 -10.52 12.07 -31.51
N HIS A 343 -10.97 11.42 -32.57
CA HIS A 343 -10.17 10.47 -33.34
C HIS A 343 -8.96 11.12 -34.02
N SER A 344 -9.13 12.34 -34.57
CA SER A 344 -8.12 13.01 -35.41
C SER A 344 -7.09 13.83 -34.62
N GLY A 345 -7.31 14.00 -33.31
CA GLY A 345 -6.46 14.80 -32.43
C GLY A 345 -5.30 13.98 -31.89
N TYR A 346 -4.35 14.68 -31.27
CA TYR A 346 -3.21 14.03 -30.58
C TYR A 346 -3.34 14.13 -29.06
N ASN A 347 -4.48 14.64 -28.56
CA ASN A 347 -4.74 14.70 -27.14
C ASN A 347 -4.96 13.28 -26.61
N SER A 348 -4.40 12.97 -25.44
CA SER A 348 -4.36 11.61 -24.91
C SER A 348 -4.36 11.64 -23.40
N LEU A 349 -4.82 10.55 -22.79
CA LEU A 349 -4.75 10.33 -21.36
C LEU A 349 -3.35 9.90 -20.95
N ILE A 350 -2.89 10.42 -19.81
CA ILE A 350 -1.62 10.05 -19.18
C ILE A 350 -1.85 9.71 -17.71
N TRP A 351 -1.00 8.85 -17.17
CA TRP A 351 -1.12 8.33 -15.81
C TRP A 351 0.07 8.70 -14.92
N PRO A 352 -0.10 8.60 -13.59
CA PRO A 352 1.00 8.67 -12.65
C PRO A 352 2.07 7.62 -12.95
N THR A 353 3.33 8.01 -12.78
CA THR A 353 4.50 7.13 -12.98
C THR A 353 4.93 6.41 -11.70
N GLU A 354 4.20 6.63 -10.60
CA GLU A 354 4.61 6.22 -9.25
C GLU A 354 3.88 4.96 -8.76
N TYR A 355 2.70 4.65 -9.30
CA TYR A 355 1.92 3.47 -8.91
C TYR A 355 1.08 2.96 -10.08
N SER A 356 0.70 1.68 -10.02
CA SER A 356 -0.27 1.07 -10.94
C SER A 356 -1.69 1.34 -10.46
N GLY A 357 -2.65 1.47 -11.37
CA GLY A 357 -4.02 1.84 -11.02
C GLY A 357 -5.05 1.25 -11.96
N ILE A 358 -6.17 0.82 -11.40
CA ILE A 358 -7.37 0.45 -12.16
C ILE A 358 -8.29 1.66 -12.21
N TYR A 359 -8.83 1.96 -13.40
CA TYR A 359 -9.72 3.07 -13.70
C TYR A 359 -10.94 2.55 -14.45
N VAL A 360 -12.14 3.01 -14.06
CA VAL A 360 -13.35 2.75 -14.82
C VAL A 360 -13.79 4.06 -15.45
N PHE A 361 -13.61 4.16 -16.76
CA PHE A 361 -13.94 5.35 -17.51
C PHE A 361 -15.33 5.24 -18.12
N ARG A 362 -16.04 6.37 -18.08
CA ARG A 362 -17.29 6.57 -18.80
C ARG A 362 -17.03 7.48 -20.00
N VAL A 363 -17.50 7.06 -21.17
CA VAL A 363 -17.50 7.83 -22.43
C VAL A 363 -18.84 8.51 -22.62
N LYS A 364 -18.79 9.75 -23.08
CA LYS A 364 -19.95 10.41 -23.68
C LYS A 364 -19.56 11.24 -24.88
N ILE A 365 -20.34 11.12 -25.95
CA ILE A 365 -20.20 11.94 -27.15
C ILE A 365 -20.80 13.31 -26.86
N VAL A 366 -20.07 14.37 -27.17
CA VAL A 366 -20.49 15.76 -26.96
C VAL A 366 -20.72 16.52 -28.26
N ASP A 367 -20.39 15.94 -29.41
CA ASP A 367 -20.57 16.61 -30.71
C ASP A 367 -22.06 16.69 -31.10
N PRO A 368 -22.62 17.89 -31.31
CA PRO A 368 -24.03 18.07 -31.71
C PRO A 368 -24.31 17.62 -33.15
N ASN A 369 -23.29 17.47 -33.99
CA ASN A 369 -23.46 17.01 -35.37
C ASN A 369 -23.56 15.49 -35.46
N PHE A 370 -23.15 14.78 -34.41
CA PHE A 370 -23.26 13.34 -34.32
C PHE A 370 -24.69 12.95 -33.90
N ARG A 371 -25.56 12.79 -34.90
CA ARG A 371 -26.95 12.33 -34.69
C ARG A 371 -27.04 10.83 -34.96
N GLY A 372 -27.10 10.02 -33.91
CA GLY A 372 -27.26 8.57 -34.00
C GLY A 372 -27.91 7.97 -32.76
N GLU A 373 -28.34 6.69 -32.83
CA GLU A 373 -28.96 5.92 -31.73
C GLU A 373 -28.09 5.79 -30.46
N PHE A 374 -26.85 6.29 -30.50
CA PHE A 374 -25.92 6.43 -29.37
C PHE A 374 -26.26 7.58 -28.41
N GLU A 375 -27.26 8.42 -28.71
CA GLU A 375 -27.58 9.64 -27.95
C GLU A 375 -27.95 9.42 -26.46
N ASN A 376 -28.23 8.18 -26.03
CA ASN A 376 -28.80 7.93 -24.70
C ASN A 376 -28.04 6.94 -23.80
N LEU A 377 -26.91 6.37 -24.23
CA LEU A 377 -26.20 5.37 -23.42
C LEU A 377 -24.72 5.73 -23.22
N PRO A 378 -24.32 6.13 -21.99
CA PRO A 378 -22.92 6.24 -21.66
C PRO A 378 -22.27 4.85 -21.63
N HIS A 379 -21.14 4.69 -22.31
CA HIS A 379 -20.39 3.43 -22.34
C HIS A 379 -19.30 3.45 -21.27
N LEU A 380 -19.16 2.33 -20.55
CA LEU A 380 -18.14 2.13 -19.52
C LEU A 380 -17.07 1.18 -20.03
N PHE A 381 -15.81 1.47 -19.72
CA PHE A 381 -14.70 0.58 -20.00
C PHE A 381 -13.64 0.67 -18.90
N LEU A 382 -12.89 -0.41 -18.73
CA LEU A 382 -11.97 -0.59 -17.61
C LEU A 382 -10.52 -0.61 -18.12
N ILE A 383 -9.68 0.20 -17.49
CA ILE A 383 -8.25 0.34 -17.80
C ILE A 383 -7.42 -0.01 -16.57
N GLU A 384 -6.36 -0.78 -16.75
CA GLU A 384 -5.30 -0.93 -15.75
C GLU A 384 -4.01 -0.33 -16.29
N SER A 385 -3.48 0.69 -15.59
CA SER A 385 -2.15 1.24 -15.88
C SER A 385 -1.11 0.48 -15.05
N HIS A 386 -0.15 -0.15 -15.72
CA HIS A 386 0.89 -0.96 -15.08
C HIS A 386 2.26 -0.29 -15.11
N LEU A 387 2.99 -0.37 -14.00
CA LEU A 387 4.41 -0.01 -13.90
C LEU A 387 5.30 -1.18 -14.31
N TYR A 388 5.67 -1.27 -15.58
CA TYR A 388 6.73 -2.22 -15.97
C TYR A 388 8.11 -1.62 -15.68
N PHE A 389 8.75 -2.09 -14.59
CA PHE A 389 10.18 -1.84 -14.35
C PHE A 389 10.97 -2.72 -15.32
N SER A 390 11.26 -2.23 -16.51
CA SER A 390 12.13 -2.97 -17.44
C SER A 390 13.55 -3.02 -16.84
N PRO A 391 14.07 -4.18 -16.41
CA PRO A 391 15.41 -4.26 -15.89
C PRO A 391 16.38 -3.91 -17.02
N ASN A 392 17.23 -2.92 -16.80
CA ASN A 392 18.20 -2.51 -17.80
C ASN A 392 19.23 -3.64 -18.01
N ILE A 393 19.01 -4.45 -19.05
CA ILE A 393 19.72 -5.70 -19.33
C ILE A 393 21.24 -5.51 -19.33
N GLY A 394 21.72 -4.35 -19.79
CA GLY A 394 23.16 -4.01 -19.77
C GLY A 394 23.75 -3.92 -18.36
N LYS A 395 23.01 -3.36 -17.40
CA LYS A 395 23.45 -3.28 -15.99
C LYS A 395 23.45 -4.66 -15.33
N VAL A 396 22.42 -5.47 -15.59
CA VAL A 396 22.31 -6.84 -15.05
C VAL A 396 23.43 -7.73 -15.57
N ALA A 397 23.73 -7.65 -16.87
CA ALA A 397 24.85 -8.38 -17.48
C ALA A 397 26.20 -7.95 -16.89
N GLY A 398 26.41 -6.63 -16.70
CA GLY A 398 27.64 -6.10 -16.09
C GLY A 398 27.88 -6.61 -14.67
N PHE A 399 26.85 -6.59 -13.80
CA PHE A 399 26.95 -7.12 -12.44
C PHE A 399 27.21 -8.63 -12.42
N SER A 400 26.58 -9.38 -13.32
CA SER A 400 26.77 -10.84 -13.42
C SER A 400 28.21 -11.20 -13.81
N ILE A 401 28.81 -10.48 -14.76
CA ILE A 401 30.20 -10.69 -15.17
C ILE A 401 31.17 -10.35 -14.04
N LEU A 402 30.89 -9.29 -13.27
CA LEU A 402 31.71 -8.89 -12.12
C LEU A 402 31.71 -9.95 -11.03
N ILE A 403 30.55 -10.51 -10.70
CA ILE A 403 30.41 -11.60 -9.71
C ILE A 403 31.16 -12.86 -10.18
N LEU A 404 30.98 -13.26 -11.45
CA LEU A 404 31.69 -14.42 -12.02
C LEU A 404 33.22 -14.24 -12.00
N SER A 405 33.70 -13.02 -12.25
CA SER A 405 35.13 -12.70 -12.21
C SER A 405 35.70 -12.80 -10.79
N ILE A 406 34.95 -12.33 -9.78
CA ILE A 406 35.35 -12.44 -8.37
C ILE A 406 35.39 -13.90 -7.92
N LEU A 407 34.34 -14.68 -8.24
CA LEU A 407 34.30 -16.11 -7.91
C LEU A 407 35.41 -16.90 -8.60
N GLY A 408 35.68 -16.60 -9.87
CA GLY A 408 36.81 -17.17 -10.62
C GLY A 408 38.16 -16.84 -9.96
N GLY A 409 38.36 -15.59 -9.54
CA GLY A 409 39.56 -15.17 -8.81
C GLY A 409 39.74 -15.93 -7.49
N ILE A 410 38.68 -16.10 -6.71
CA ILE A 410 38.71 -16.86 -5.45
C ILE A 410 39.10 -18.33 -5.71
N LEU A 411 38.53 -18.96 -6.74
CA LEU A 411 38.85 -20.34 -7.11
C LEU A 411 40.32 -20.49 -7.53
N ILE A 412 40.86 -19.56 -8.30
CA ILE A 412 42.27 -19.56 -8.72
C ILE A 412 43.19 -19.44 -7.50
N VAL A 413 42.92 -18.49 -6.60
CA VAL A 413 43.72 -18.30 -5.37
C VAL A 413 43.64 -19.53 -4.47
N SER A 414 42.45 -20.11 -4.32
CA SER A 414 42.23 -21.33 -3.55
C SER A 414 43.01 -22.52 -4.15
N TYR A 415 43.00 -22.66 -5.47
CA TYR A 415 43.77 -23.69 -6.17
C TYR A 415 45.28 -23.55 -5.93
N PHE A 416 45.84 -22.34 -6.07
CA PHE A 416 47.26 -22.13 -5.80
C PHE A 416 47.64 -22.35 -4.33
N ARG A 417 46.76 -21.98 -3.39
CA ARG A 417 46.90 -22.32 -1.96
C ARG A 417 46.92 -23.83 -1.74
N TYR A 418 45.97 -24.55 -2.35
CA TYR A 418 45.87 -26.00 -2.28
C TYR A 418 47.12 -26.68 -2.84
N VAL A 419 47.59 -26.30 -4.03
CA VAL A 419 48.81 -26.85 -4.64
C VAL A 419 50.03 -26.59 -3.77
N LYS A 420 50.14 -25.42 -3.14
CA LYS A 420 51.26 -25.09 -2.23
C LYS A 420 51.25 -25.97 -0.99
N ILE A 421 50.08 -26.21 -0.39
CA ILE A 421 49.92 -27.11 0.77
C ILE A 421 50.20 -28.56 0.37
N TYR A 422 49.65 -29.00 -0.76
CA TYR A 422 49.81 -30.36 -1.27
C TYR A 422 51.28 -30.69 -1.58
N ARG A 423 52.02 -29.76 -2.20
CA ARG A 423 53.47 -29.93 -2.43
C ARG A 423 54.28 -29.95 -1.15
N ALA A 424 53.86 -29.22 -0.10
CA ALA A 424 54.53 -29.27 1.20
C ALA A 424 54.33 -30.62 1.93
N LEU A 425 53.18 -31.28 1.71
CA LEU A 425 52.88 -32.59 2.30
C LEU A 425 53.66 -33.74 1.65
N ILE A 426 53.99 -33.65 0.36
CA ILE A 426 54.79 -34.67 -0.34
C ILE A 426 56.26 -34.68 0.10
N TYR A 427 56.75 -33.59 0.70
CA TYR A 427 58.16 -33.45 1.13
C TYR A 427 58.41 -33.88 2.58
N VAL A 428 57.40 -34.39 3.29
CA VAL A 428 57.58 -34.99 4.62
C VAL A 428 57.95 -36.45 4.41
N ASP A 429 59.21 -36.78 4.70
CA ASP A 429 59.81 -38.11 4.53
C ASP A 429 58.90 -39.24 5.08
N PRO A 430 58.84 -40.41 4.41
CA PRO A 430 58.26 -41.60 5.02
C PRO A 430 59.08 -41.98 6.26
N LEU A 431 58.39 -42.16 7.38
CA LEU A 431 58.95 -42.60 8.67
C LEU A 431 59.95 -43.77 8.50
N PRO A 432 61.08 -43.77 9.22
CA PRO A 432 62.05 -44.86 9.12
C PRO A 432 61.42 -46.17 9.57
N SER A 433 61.68 -47.23 8.81
CA SER A 433 61.15 -48.57 9.06
C SER A 433 61.56 -49.10 10.43
N HIS A 434 60.67 -49.91 11.02
CA HIS A 434 60.72 -50.47 12.38
C HIS A 434 62.07 -51.14 12.76
N ASP A 435 62.87 -51.58 11.78
CA ASP A 435 64.19 -52.18 12.00
C ASP A 435 65.25 -51.18 12.52
N GLN A 436 65.16 -49.88 12.18
CA GLN A 436 66.12 -48.88 12.64
C GLN A 436 65.93 -48.47 14.11
N GLN A 437 64.70 -48.57 14.63
CA GLN A 437 64.41 -48.31 16.04
C GLN A 437 65.00 -49.38 16.96
N ASP A 438 65.05 -50.63 16.51
CA ASP A 438 65.52 -51.75 17.34
C ASP A 438 67.06 -51.77 17.45
N GLN A 439 67.77 -51.34 16.40
CA GLN A 439 69.22 -51.12 16.47
C GLN A 439 69.58 -49.99 17.44
N THR A 440 68.86 -48.87 17.40
CA THR A 440 69.17 -47.71 18.26
C THR A 440 68.90 -48.02 19.74
N ARG A 441 67.91 -48.88 20.03
CA ARG A 441 67.59 -49.34 21.38
C ARG A 441 68.64 -50.31 21.94
N LYS A 442 69.24 -51.15 21.09
CA LYS A 442 70.34 -52.05 21.50
C LYS A 442 71.62 -51.27 21.82
N THR A 443 72.01 -50.30 20.99
CA THR A 443 73.22 -49.48 21.24
C THR A 443 73.10 -48.64 22.51
N ALA A 444 71.89 -48.12 22.81
CA ALA A 444 71.64 -47.36 24.03
C ALA A 444 71.65 -48.24 25.30
N HIS A 445 71.37 -49.54 25.18
CA HIS A 445 71.38 -50.47 26.31
C HIS A 445 72.79 -51.02 26.61
N GLU A 446 73.69 -51.05 25.61
CA GLU A 446 75.10 -51.40 25.81
C GLU A 446 75.89 -50.25 26.44
N LEU A 447 75.61 -49.00 26.07
CA LEU A 447 76.26 -47.81 26.65
C LEU A 447 75.94 -47.57 28.14
N LYS A 448 74.91 -48.21 28.69
CA LYS A 448 74.50 -48.08 30.09
C LYS A 448 75.09 -49.15 31.01
N LYS A 449 75.89 -50.08 30.47
CA LYS A 449 76.49 -51.19 31.23
C LYS A 449 77.96 -50.97 31.60
N ASP A 450 78.59 -49.93 31.05
CA ASP A 450 80.00 -49.56 31.26
C ASP A 450 80.19 -48.23 32.05
N GLN A 451 79.17 -47.80 32.79
CA GLN A 451 79.26 -46.80 33.86
C GLN A 451 78.81 -47.45 35.17
#